data_AF-A0A1V0AHX7-F1
#
_entry.id   AF-A0A1V0AHX7-F1
#
_cell.length_a   1.000
_cell.length_b   1.000
_cell.length_c   1.000
_cell.angle_alpha   90.00
_cell.angle_beta   90.00
_cell.angle_gamma   90.00
#
_symmetry.space_group_name_H-M   'P 1'
#
loop_
_entity.id
_entity.type
_entity.pdbx_description
1 polymer ?
#
loop_
_entity_poly.entity_id
_entity_poly.type
_entity_poly.pdbx_seq_one_letter_code
_entity_poly.pdbx_strand_id
1 'polypeptide(L)'
;MDALRRSLGALSLLYALVFVTFALLHAGVGLGPLWQPVIVPAAIVETLCCLVLVGGGYGALARRPWAWDGLLYTHAAALGGVLLGIFALAFGPEDGNTLLTWYHSIMAIMLAAGLSGAFYASRVRR
;
A
#
# COMPACT_ATOMS: atom_id res chain seq x y z
N MET A 1 2.83 2.53 -23.29
CA MET A 1 2.46 2.71 -21.87
C MET A 1 1.59 1.57 -21.30
N ASP A 2 1.19 0.57 -22.08
CA ASP A 2 0.39 -0.55 -21.55
C ASP A 2 1.16 -1.50 -20.65
N ALA A 3 2.43 -1.78 -20.95
CA ALA A 3 3.30 -2.56 -20.07
C ALA A 3 3.39 -1.91 -18.68
N LEU A 4 3.69 -0.61 -18.60
CA LEU A 4 3.73 0.14 -17.35
C LEU A 4 2.41 0.06 -16.57
N ARG A 5 1.26 0.22 -17.24
CA ARG A 5 -0.06 0.11 -16.60
C ARG A 5 -0.26 -1.24 -15.94
N ARG A 6 0.07 -2.31 -16.67
CA ARG A 6 -0.07 -3.69 -16.20
C ARG A 6 0.89 -3.96 -15.04
N SER A 7 2.14 -3.51 -15.13
CA SER A 7 3.13 -3.65 -14.07
C SER A 7 2.67 -2.93 -12.80
N LEU A 8 2.24 -1.67 -12.90
CA LEU A 8 1.70 -0.93 -11.75
C LEU A 8 0.43 -1.57 -11.19
N GLY A 9 -0.46 -2.08 -12.05
CA GLY A 9 -1.66 -2.78 -11.61
C GLY A 9 -1.37 -4.07 -10.85
N ALA A 10 -0.45 -4.91 -11.37
CA ALA A 10 -0.01 -6.12 -10.69
C ALA A 10 0.70 -5.79 -9.36
N LEU A 11 1.52 -4.75 -9.36
CA LEU A 11 2.21 -4.27 -8.17
C LEU A 11 1.23 -3.78 -7.09
N SER A 12 0.15 -3.08 -7.46
CA SER A 12 -0.93 -2.74 -6.52
C SER A 12 -1.57 -3.97 -5.89
N LEU A 13 -1.78 -5.05 -6.64
CA LEU A 13 -2.34 -6.29 -6.08
C LEU A 13 -1.36 -6.99 -5.12
N LEU A 14 -0.05 -6.95 -5.41
CA LEU A 14 0.97 -7.45 -4.49
C LEU A 14 0.99 -6.63 -3.20
N TYR A 15 0.93 -5.30 -3.29
CA TYR A 15 0.81 -4.45 -2.10
C TYR A 15 -0.45 -4.76 -1.30
N ALA A 16 -1.59 -4.95 -1.97
CA ALA A 16 -2.83 -5.31 -1.30
C ALA A 16 -2.71 -6.64 -0.53
N LEU A 17 -2.01 -7.63 -1.09
CA LEU A 17 -1.72 -8.89 -0.40
C LEU A 17 -0.88 -8.68 0.86
N VAL A 18 0.12 -7.80 0.79
CA VAL A 18 0.93 -7.42 1.97
C VAL A 18 0.05 -6.74 3.01
N PHE A 19 -0.73 -5.72 2.63
CA PHE A 19 -1.61 -5.00 3.55
C PHE A 19 -2.67 -5.89 4.20
N VAL A 20 -3.32 -6.79 3.45
CA VAL A 20 -4.31 -7.70 4.06
C VAL A 20 -3.65 -8.68 5.03
N THR A 21 -2.42 -9.11 4.75
CA THR A 21 -1.66 -9.98 5.66
C THR A 21 -1.43 -9.28 7.00
N PHE A 22 -0.92 -8.04 6.98
CA PHE A 22 -0.72 -7.29 8.22
C PHE A 22 -2.03 -6.89 8.90
N ALA A 23 -3.08 -6.57 8.14
CA ALA A 23 -4.40 -6.27 8.68
C ALA A 23 -4.96 -7.46 9.48
N LEU A 24 -4.78 -8.67 8.97
CA LEU A 24 -5.16 -9.91 9.68
C LEU A 24 -4.34 -10.09 10.95
N LEU A 25 -3.01 -9.93 10.87
CA LEU A 25 -2.13 -10.04 12.04
C LEU A 25 -2.50 -9.03 13.14
N HIS A 26 -2.73 -7.76 12.79
CA HIS A 26 -3.14 -6.72 13.74
C HIS A 26 -4.61 -6.82 14.18
N ALA A 27 -5.43 -7.62 13.50
CA ALA A 27 -6.76 -8.03 13.95
C ALA A 27 -6.73 -9.24 14.90
N GLY A 28 -5.54 -9.79 15.20
CA GLY A 28 -5.36 -10.95 16.08
C GLY A 28 -5.45 -12.31 15.38
N VAL A 29 -5.48 -12.33 14.04
CA VAL A 29 -5.44 -13.56 13.24
C VAL A 29 -3.99 -13.95 12.98
N GLY A 30 -3.49 -14.94 13.73
CA GLY A 30 -2.14 -15.49 13.53
C GLY A 30 -2.01 -16.28 12.23
N LEU A 31 -0.82 -16.22 11.61
CA LEU A 31 -0.49 -16.96 10.38
C LEU A 31 0.73 -17.84 10.62
N GLY A 32 0.50 -19.05 11.15
CA GLY A 32 1.58 -19.96 11.55
C GLY A 32 2.45 -19.36 12.65
N PRO A 33 3.78 -19.23 12.48
CA PRO A 33 4.67 -18.62 13.48
C PRO A 33 4.56 -17.09 13.52
N LEU A 34 3.88 -16.47 12.54
CA LEU A 34 3.73 -15.03 12.45
C LEU A 34 2.57 -14.56 13.33
N TRP A 35 2.89 -13.69 14.28
CA TRP A 35 1.93 -13.01 15.13
C TRP A 35 2.35 -11.55 15.35
N GLN A 36 1.37 -10.69 15.61
CA GLN A 36 1.56 -9.30 16.02
C GLN A 36 0.60 -8.95 17.16
N PRO A 37 0.92 -7.94 17.97
CA PRO A 37 -0.07 -7.35 18.88
C PRO A 37 -1.31 -6.86 18.12
N VAL A 38 -2.46 -6.92 18.79
CA VAL A 38 -3.69 -6.33 18.26
C VAL A 38 -3.54 -4.81 18.28
N ILE A 39 -3.55 -4.21 17.09
CA ILE A 39 -3.44 -2.75 16.91
C ILE A 39 -4.60 -2.33 16.02
N VAL A 40 -5.75 -2.04 16.64
CA VAL A 40 -7.00 -1.73 15.93
C VAL A 40 -6.84 -0.60 14.90
N PRO A 41 -6.15 0.53 15.20
CA PRO A 41 -5.93 1.57 14.20
C PRO A 41 -5.14 1.07 12.98
N ALA A 42 -4.12 0.23 13.18
CA ALA A 42 -3.33 -0.33 12.09
C ALA A 42 -4.18 -1.26 11.22
N ALA A 43 -4.93 -2.18 11.83
CA ALA A 43 -5.81 -3.09 11.11
C ALA A 43 -6.83 -2.35 10.22
N ILE A 44 -7.39 -1.23 10.71
CA ILE A 44 -8.29 -0.36 9.92
C ILE A 44 -7.55 0.26 8.73
N VAL A 45 -6.41 0.92 8.98
CA VAL A 45 -5.65 1.62 7.93
C VAL A 45 -5.17 0.64 6.86
N GLU A 46 -4.64 -0.51 7.26
CA GLU A 46 -4.15 -1.54 6.35
C GLU A 46 -5.28 -2.16 5.52
N THR A 47 -6.46 -2.38 6.12
CA THR A 47 -7.65 -2.81 5.38
C THR A 47 -8.05 -1.78 4.34
N LEU A 48 -8.08 -0.50 4.69
CA LEU A 48 -8.38 0.59 3.75
C LEU A 48 -7.34 0.65 2.61
N CYS A 49 -6.04 0.54 2.93
CA CYS A 49 -4.96 0.46 1.95
C CYS A 49 -5.15 -0.73 0.99
N CYS A 50 -5.48 -1.91 1.52
CA CYS A 50 -5.78 -3.09 0.73
C CYS A 50 -6.94 -2.82 -0.25
N LEU A 51 -8.09 -2.35 0.24
CA LEU A 51 -9.27 -2.11 -0.58
C LEU A 51 -9.01 -1.12 -1.71
N VAL A 52 -8.33 0.00 -1.44
CA VAL A 52 -8.03 0.99 -2.48
C VAL A 52 -7.04 0.44 -3.51
N LEU A 53 -6.02 -0.32 -3.08
CA LEU A 53 -5.03 -0.92 -3.98
C LEU A 53 -5.63 -2.03 -4.86
N VAL A 54 -6.57 -2.83 -4.33
CA VAL A 54 -7.36 -3.78 -5.14
C VAL A 54 -8.16 -3.02 -6.20
N GLY A 55 -8.83 -1.93 -5.83
CA GLY A 55 -9.58 -1.10 -6.77
C GLY A 55 -8.71 -0.52 -7.89
N GLY A 56 -7.54 0.04 -7.53
CA GLY A 56 -6.56 0.59 -8.48
C GLY A 56 -5.97 -0.48 -9.40
N GLY A 57 -5.56 -1.61 -8.83
CA GLY A 57 -5.06 -2.78 -9.55
C GLY A 57 -6.09 -3.35 -10.52
N TYR A 58 -7.34 -3.50 -10.09
CA TYR A 58 -8.45 -3.92 -10.94
C TYR A 58 -8.65 -2.96 -12.12
N GLY A 59 -8.75 -1.65 -11.86
CA GLY A 59 -8.90 -0.65 -12.92
C GLY A 59 -7.77 -0.71 -13.94
N ALA A 60 -6.54 -0.84 -13.43
CA ALA A 60 -5.33 -0.95 -14.21
C ALA A 60 -5.23 -2.24 -15.01
N LEU A 61 -5.73 -3.39 -14.54
CA LEU A 61 -5.66 -4.64 -15.30
C LEU A 61 -6.83 -4.79 -16.27
N ALA A 62 -8.03 -4.36 -15.86
CA ALA A 62 -9.26 -4.44 -16.65
C ALA A 62 -9.41 -3.35 -17.71
N ARG A 63 -8.40 -2.49 -17.94
CA ARG A 63 -8.42 -1.40 -18.93
C ARG A 63 -9.58 -0.42 -18.73
N ARG A 64 -9.92 -0.10 -17.48
CA ARG A 64 -10.98 0.87 -17.20
C ARG A 64 -10.56 2.27 -17.66
N PRO A 65 -11.49 3.14 -18.08
CA PRO A 65 -11.16 4.48 -18.58
C PRO A 65 -10.45 5.35 -17.54
N TRP A 66 -10.73 5.10 -16.25
CA TRP A 66 -10.14 5.79 -15.10
C TRP A 66 -8.83 5.15 -14.60
N ALA A 67 -8.23 4.19 -15.31
CA ALA A 67 -7.11 3.39 -14.80
C ALA A 67 -5.93 4.20 -14.26
N TRP A 68 -5.57 5.31 -14.91
CA TRP A 68 -4.42 6.13 -14.48
C TRP A 68 -4.71 6.97 -13.26
N ASP A 69 -5.88 7.59 -13.21
CA ASP A 69 -6.34 8.32 -12.03
C ASP A 69 -6.50 7.34 -10.85
N GLY A 70 -7.05 6.14 -11.11
CA GLY A 70 -7.13 5.06 -10.15
C GLY A 70 -5.77 4.67 -9.59
N LEU A 71 -4.77 4.39 -10.43
CA LEU A 71 -3.41 4.08 -9.97
C LEU A 71 -2.80 5.23 -9.16
N LEU A 72 -2.97 6.48 -9.60
CA LEU A 72 -2.46 7.66 -8.91
C LEU A 72 -3.05 7.80 -7.50
N TYR A 73 -4.37 7.84 -7.39
CA TYR A 73 -5.04 8.07 -6.10
C TYR A 73 -4.87 6.91 -5.14
N THR A 74 -4.82 5.66 -5.64
CA THR A 74 -4.68 4.48 -4.79
C THR A 74 -3.26 4.34 -4.24
N HIS A 75 -2.22 4.65 -5.03
CA HIS A 75 -0.85 4.74 -4.51
C HIS A 75 -0.70 5.89 -3.51
N ALA A 76 -1.31 7.05 -3.78
CA ALA A 76 -1.27 8.19 -2.86
C ALA A 76 -1.96 7.86 -1.52
N ALA A 77 -3.14 7.23 -1.55
CA ALA A 77 -3.86 6.82 -0.36
C ALA A 77 -3.09 5.76 0.45
N ALA A 78 -2.56 4.73 -0.21
CA ALA A 78 -1.74 3.72 0.45
C ALA A 78 -0.45 4.31 1.04
N LEU A 79 0.21 5.22 0.33
CA LEU A 79 1.38 5.94 0.84
C LEU A 79 1.02 6.75 2.08
N GLY A 80 -0.12 7.43 2.08
CA GLY A 80 -0.64 8.12 3.27
C GLY A 80 -0.79 7.20 4.48
N GLY A 81 -1.32 5.98 4.28
CA GLY A 81 -1.41 4.96 5.34
C GLY A 81 -0.04 4.54 5.88
N VAL A 82 0.95 4.30 5.00
CA VAL A 82 2.32 3.95 5.41
C VAL A 82 2.99 5.10 6.16
N LEU A 83 2.81 6.34 5.69
CA LEU A 83 3.35 7.52 6.38
C LEU A 83 2.73 7.70 7.77
N LEU A 84 1.44 7.39 7.94
CA LEU A 84 0.81 7.36 9.25
C LEU A 84 1.44 6.31 10.17
N GLY A 85 1.77 5.12 9.64
CA GLY A 85 2.53 4.10 10.38
C GLY A 85 3.92 4.59 10.78
N ILE A 86 4.64 5.28 9.88
CA ILE A 86 5.94 5.90 10.19
C ILE A 86 5.79 6.95 11.30
N PHE A 87 4.76 7.78 11.26
CA PHE A 87 4.50 8.74 12.33
C PHE A 87 4.19 8.05 13.66
N ALA A 88 3.38 6.99 13.64
CA ALA A 88 3.10 6.21 14.85
C ALA A 88 4.37 5.61 15.47
N LEU A 89 5.33 5.17 14.65
CA LEU A 89 6.63 4.71 15.14
C LEU A 89 7.50 5.83 15.69
N ALA A 90 7.49 7.00 15.06
CA ALA A 90 8.31 8.14 15.47
C ALA A 90 7.83 8.79 16.78
N PHE A 91 6.53 8.70 17.07
CA PHE A 91 5.91 9.31 18.26
C PHE A 91 5.40 8.29 19.29
N GLY A 92 5.56 7.00 19.02
CA GLY A 92 5.17 5.91 19.93
C GLY A 92 6.23 5.60 20.98
N PRO A 93 5.92 4.72 21.95
CA PRO A 93 6.91 4.18 22.89
C PRO A 93 8.08 3.50 22.14
N GLU A 94 9.28 3.45 22.76
CA GLU A 94 10.54 2.95 22.17
C GLU A 94 10.57 1.42 21.86
N ASP A 95 9.46 0.81 21.50
CA ASP A 95 9.36 -0.60 21.10
C ASP A 95 9.58 -0.81 19.58
N GLY A 96 10.08 0.21 18.89
CA GLY A 96 10.34 0.17 17.45
C GLY A 96 11.43 -0.83 17.07
N ASN A 97 11.04 -2.02 16.61
CA ASN A 97 11.98 -3.00 16.04
C ASN A 97 12.52 -2.53 14.68
N THR A 98 13.84 -2.64 14.47
CA THR A 98 14.53 -2.34 13.20
C THR A 98 13.82 -2.94 11.97
N LEU A 99 13.25 -4.15 12.09
CA LEU A 99 12.51 -4.78 11.00
C LEU A 99 11.26 -4.00 10.59
N LEU A 100 10.54 -3.44 11.57
CA LEU A 100 9.31 -2.69 11.34
C LEU A 100 9.60 -1.33 10.69
N THR A 101 10.67 -0.67 11.10
CA THR A 101 11.18 0.54 10.44
C THR A 101 11.56 0.25 8.99
N TRP A 102 12.33 -0.82 8.75
CA TRP A 102 12.72 -1.26 7.41
C TRP A 102 11.52 -1.54 6.51
N TYR A 103 10.52 -2.26 7.02
CA TYR A 103 9.27 -2.54 6.30
C TYR A 103 8.58 -1.24 5.85
N HIS A 104 8.37 -0.30 6.77
CA HIS A 104 7.71 0.96 6.45
C HIS A 104 8.51 1.80 5.44
N SER A 105 9.84 1.86 5.58
CA SER A 105 10.71 2.58 4.65
C SER A 105 10.65 1.99 3.23
N ILE A 106 10.73 0.66 3.09
CA ILE A 106 10.63 0.00 1.79
C ILE A 106 9.25 0.26 1.16
N MET A 107 8.17 0.06 1.92
CA MET A 107 6.82 0.28 1.40
C MET A 107 6.60 1.73 0.98
N ALA A 108 7.11 2.70 1.74
CA ALA A 108 7.03 4.12 1.39
C ALA A 108 7.75 4.41 0.06
N ILE A 109 8.98 3.90 -0.12
CA ILE A 109 9.75 4.07 -1.35
C ILE A 109 9.03 3.43 -2.53
N MET A 110 8.56 2.20 -2.37
CA MET A 110 7.87 1.44 -3.42
C MET A 110 6.56 2.11 -3.86
N LEU A 111 5.76 2.60 -2.90
CA LEU A 111 4.54 3.33 -3.18
C LEU A 111 4.80 4.70 -3.81
N ALA A 112 5.82 5.43 -3.34
CA ALA A 112 6.22 6.71 -3.91
C ALA A 112 6.73 6.56 -5.35
N ALA A 113 7.48 5.50 -5.65
CA ALA A 113 7.92 5.18 -7.00
C ALA A 113 6.73 4.85 -7.92
N GLY A 114 5.79 4.02 -7.45
CA GLY A 114 4.57 3.70 -8.19
C GLY A 114 3.68 4.93 -8.42
N LEU A 115 3.55 5.80 -7.42
CA LEU A 115 2.85 7.08 -7.49
C LEU A 115 3.48 7.99 -8.55
N SER A 116 4.81 8.12 -8.52
CA SER A 116 5.57 8.94 -9.47
C SER A 116 5.40 8.42 -10.90
N GLY A 117 5.44 7.10 -11.10
CA GLY A 117 5.19 6.47 -12.40
C GLY A 117 3.77 6.70 -12.91
N ALA A 118 2.76 6.56 -12.04
CA ALA A 118 1.37 6.84 -12.37
C ALA A 118 1.14 8.32 -12.70
N PHE A 119 1.74 9.23 -11.94
CA PHE A 119 1.68 10.67 -12.18
C PHE A 119 2.34 11.08 -13.49
N TYR A 120 3.55 10.60 -13.76
CA TYR A 120 4.24 10.87 -15.03
C TYR A 120 3.37 10.40 -16.21
N ALA A 121 2.86 9.18 -16.15
CA ALA A 121 2.02 8.63 -17.20
C ALA A 121 0.70 9.39 -17.39
N SER A 122 0.08 9.91 -16.32
CA SER A 122 -1.16 10.69 -16.42
C SER A 122 -0.96 12.07 -17.06
N ARG A 123 0.26 12.62 -17.00
CA ARG A 123 0.60 13.92 -17.61
C ARG A 123 1.03 13.83 -19.07
N VAL A 124 1.82 12.82 -19.43
CA VAL A 124 2.36 12.66 -20.80
C VAL A 124 1.33 12.11 -21.79
N ARG A 125 0.19 11.61 -21.31
CA ARG A 125 -0.93 11.13 -22.13
C ARG A 125 -1.90 12.23 -22.60
N ARG A 126 -1.76 13.46 -22.08
CA ARG A 126 -2.53 14.62 -22.55
C ARG A 126 -1.96 15.12 -23.86
#